data_AF-A0A4Y2BE67-F1
#
_entry.id   AF-A0A4Y2BE67-F1
#
_cell.length_a   1.000
_cell.length_b   1.000
_cell.length_c   1.000
_cell.angle_alpha   90.00
_cell.angle_beta   90.00
_cell.angle_gamma   90.00
#
_symmetry.space_group_name_H-M   'P 1'
#
loop_
_entity.id
_entity.type
_entity.pdbx_description
1 polymer ?
#
loop_
_entity_poly.entity_id
_entity_poly.type
_entity_poly.pdbx_seq_one_letter_code
_entity_poly.pdbx_strand_id
1 'polypeptide(L)'
;MQFGVPMVWREPVNHYDDCYFCFKNVKGFNRDKKSKWEFSDLESAGRPVPYCEDIPIPVFTSFPNIPLSDEDMQNSEYVFIYLQPAPAQPTQKSVRPSTCRRGNVK
;
A
#
# COMPACT_ATOMS: atom_id res chain seq x y z
N MET A 1 7.45 14.34 10.75
CA MET A 1 8.82 13.94 10.35
C MET A 1 9.02 14.40 8.92
N GLN A 2 10.06 15.17 8.66
CA GLN A 2 10.43 15.59 7.30
C GLN A 2 11.52 14.64 6.77
N PHE A 3 11.45 14.33 5.49
CA PHE A 3 12.40 13.43 4.83
C PHE A 3 13.14 14.21 3.76
N GLY A 4 14.47 14.07 3.75
CA GLY A 4 15.31 14.59 2.67
C GLY A 4 15.22 13.72 1.43
N VAL A 5 14.96 12.42 1.61
CA VAL A 5 14.65 11.50 0.50
C VAL A 5 13.35 10.76 0.83
N PRO A 6 12.31 10.84 -0.02
CA PRO A 6 11.09 10.08 0.20
C PRO A 6 11.34 8.57 0.07
N MET A 7 10.40 7.77 0.57
CA MET A 7 10.42 6.33 0.30
C MET A 7 10.28 6.10 -1.20
N VAL A 8 11.16 5.28 -1.79
CA VAL A 8 11.16 4.98 -3.22
C VAL A 8 10.77 3.52 -3.42
N TRP A 9 9.76 3.31 -4.25
CA TRP A 9 9.31 1.98 -4.68
C TRP A 9 9.73 1.77 -6.13
N ARG A 10 10.24 0.57 -6.42
CA ARG A 10 10.68 0.10 -7.72
C ARG A 10 10.03 -1.25 -8.00
N GLU A 11 10.16 -1.69 -9.24
CA GLU A 11 9.68 -3.02 -9.63
C GLU A 11 10.48 -4.11 -8.90
N PRO A 12 9.82 -5.06 -8.22
CA PRO A 12 10.50 -6.13 -7.52
C PRO A 12 11.09 -7.15 -8.48
N VAL A 13 12.35 -7.52 -8.25
CA VAL A 13 13.09 -8.47 -9.09
C VAL A 13 12.73 -9.90 -8.71
N ASN A 14 12.56 -10.18 -7.42
CA ASN A 14 12.25 -11.51 -6.90
C ASN A 14 11.27 -11.44 -5.73
N HIS A 15 10.23 -12.27 -5.77
CA HIS A 15 9.25 -12.32 -4.67
C HIS A 15 9.83 -12.88 -3.36
N TYR A 16 10.87 -13.70 -3.41
CA TYR A 16 11.42 -14.32 -2.20
C TYR A 16 12.31 -13.36 -1.40
N ASP A 17 13.28 -12.72 -2.07
CA ASP A 17 14.29 -11.87 -1.42
C ASP A 17 13.98 -10.38 -1.48
N ASP A 18 13.25 -9.94 -2.50
CA ASP A 18 13.02 -8.53 -2.83
C ASP A 18 11.55 -8.12 -2.62
N CYS A 19 10.78 -8.91 -1.88
CA CYS A 19 9.43 -8.53 -1.47
C CYS A 19 9.39 -8.26 0.02
N TYR A 20 9.02 -7.05 0.40
CA TYR A 20 8.95 -6.63 1.80
C TYR A 20 8.07 -7.54 2.68
N PHE A 21 6.95 -8.03 2.11
CA PHE A 21 6.00 -8.88 2.83
C PHE A 21 6.45 -10.34 2.94
N CYS A 22 7.25 -10.84 2.00
CA CYS A 22 7.69 -12.22 1.96
C CYS A 22 9.05 -12.42 2.60
N PHE A 23 9.97 -11.47 2.40
CA PHE A 23 11.30 -11.49 3.00
C PHE A 23 11.22 -11.34 4.52
N LYS A 24 10.36 -10.47 5.04
CA LYS A 24 10.17 -10.32 6.49
C LYS A 24 9.11 -11.28 6.99
N ASN A 25 9.42 -12.00 8.06
CA ASN A 25 8.43 -12.77 8.80
C ASN A 25 7.46 -11.82 9.51
N VAL A 26 6.39 -11.44 8.81
CA VAL A 26 5.39 -10.50 9.29
C VAL A 26 4.47 -11.06 10.39
N LYS A 27 4.62 -12.34 10.74
CA LYS A 27 3.77 -13.01 11.74
C LYS A 27 3.98 -12.41 13.13
N GLY A 28 2.88 -12.08 13.80
CA GLY A 28 2.89 -11.56 15.17
C GLY A 28 3.23 -10.08 15.26
N PHE A 29 2.91 -9.30 14.22
CA PHE A 29 2.90 -7.84 14.28
C PHE A 29 1.90 -7.38 15.35
N ASN A 30 2.43 -7.02 16.51
CA ASN A 30 1.68 -6.52 17.66
C ASN A 30 2.04 -5.05 17.90
N ARG A 31 1.15 -4.32 18.56
CA ARG A 31 1.35 -2.90 18.91
C ARG A 31 2.68 -2.66 19.63
N ASP A 32 3.10 -3.60 20.48
CA ASP A 32 4.35 -3.50 21.27
C ASP A 32 5.62 -3.72 20.43
N LYS A 33 5.49 -4.46 19.31
CA LYS A 33 6.62 -4.76 18.41
C LYS A 33 6.73 -3.75 17.27
N LYS A 34 5.73 -2.90 17.06
CA LYS A 34 5.69 -1.90 15.99
C LYS A 34 6.89 -0.95 16.01
N SER A 35 7.34 -0.52 17.20
CA SER A 35 8.47 0.41 17.32
C SER A 35 9.83 -0.24 17.02
N LYS A 36 9.95 -1.56 17.23
CA LYS A 36 11.15 -2.34 16.93
C LYS A 36 11.17 -2.84 15.49
N TRP A 37 10.05 -2.70 14.78
CA TRP A 37 9.97 -3.11 13.40
C TRP A 37 10.62 -2.05 12.54
N GLU A 38 11.89 -2.29 12.23
CA GLU A 38 12.62 -1.46 11.31
C GLU A 38 12.46 -2.00 9.89
N PHE A 39 12.20 -1.09 8.95
CA PHE A 39 12.18 -1.48 7.55
C PHE A 39 13.62 -1.75 7.09
N SER A 40 13.92 -2.81 6.36
CA SER A 40 15.26 -2.96 5.74
C SER A 40 15.25 -2.33 4.35
N ASP A 41 16.39 -1.81 3.89
CA ASP A 41 16.51 -1.41 2.49
C ASP A 41 16.52 -2.65 1.60
N LEU A 42 15.68 -2.61 0.55
CA LEU A 42 15.58 -3.62 -0.49
C LEU A 42 15.85 -2.96 -1.85
N GLU A 43 16.15 -3.76 -2.87
CA GLU A 43 16.35 -3.23 -4.23
C GLU A 43 15.07 -2.62 -4.79
N SER A 44 13.92 -3.26 -4.50
CA SER A 44 12.58 -2.78 -4.83
C SER A 44 12.06 -1.66 -3.95
N ALA A 45 12.60 -1.48 -2.74
CA ALA A 45 12.04 -0.56 -1.77
C ALA A 45 13.14 0.08 -0.92
N GLY A 46 13.42 1.35 -1.20
CA GLY A 46 14.34 2.18 -0.42
C GLY A 46 13.60 2.93 0.68
N ARG A 47 14.14 2.92 1.90
CA ARG A 47 13.54 3.62 3.03
C ARG A 47 13.62 5.14 2.88
N PRO A 48 12.68 5.87 3.49
CA PRO A 48 12.76 7.32 3.53
C PRO A 48 13.94 7.73 4.43
N VAL A 49 14.78 8.63 3.92
CA VAL A 49 15.91 9.18 4.65
C VAL A 49 15.44 10.43 5.40
N PRO A 50 15.64 10.50 6.72
CA PRO A 50 15.29 11.70 7.48
C PRO A 50 16.03 12.91 6.95
N TYR A 51 15.40 14.08 7.05
CA TYR A 51 16.05 15.34 6.75
C TYR A 51 17.28 15.57 7.66
N CYS A 52 18.37 16.05 7.08
CA CYS A 52 19.52 16.64 7.77
C CYS A 52 20.02 17.85 6.98
N GLU A 53 20.92 18.66 7.55
CA GLU A 53 21.43 19.88 6.90
C GLU A 53 22.08 19.59 5.53
N ASP A 54 22.65 18.39 5.36
CA ASP A 54 23.27 17.95 4.10
C ASP A 54 22.24 17.44 3.06
N ILE A 55 21.02 17.11 3.47
CA ILE A 55 19.98 16.52 2.59
C ILE A 55 18.72 17.40 2.66
N PRO A 56 18.57 18.38 1.74
CA PRO A 56 17.44 19.29 1.76
C PRO A 56 16.11 18.57 1.49
N ILE A 57 15.01 19.17 1.97
CA ILE A 57 13.67 18.65 1.70
C ILE A 57 13.36 18.89 0.21
N PRO A 58 12.97 17.85 -0.55
CA PRO A 58 12.65 18.00 -1.95
C PRO A 58 11.39 18.85 -2.09
N VAL A 59 11.49 19.92 -2.87
CA VAL A 59 10.36 20.80 -3.21
C VAL A 59 9.76 20.30 -4.51
N PHE A 60 8.47 19.96 -4.48
CA PHE A 60 7.74 19.63 -5.70
C PHE A 60 7.53 20.91 -6.52
N THR A 61 8.06 20.95 -7.74
CA THR A 61 7.96 22.10 -8.64
C THR A 61 6.88 21.90 -9.70
N SER A 62 6.94 20.81 -10.44
CA SER A 62 5.97 20.45 -11.50
C SER A 62 6.14 19.00 -11.94
N PHE A 63 5.10 18.41 -12.53
CA PHE A 63 5.23 17.11 -13.22
C PHE A 63 6.03 17.25 -14.53
N PRO A 64 6.82 16.23 -14.92
CA PRO A 64 7.44 16.20 -16.23
C PRO A 64 6.38 16.20 -17.33
N ASN A 65 6.60 16.98 -18.38
CA ASN A 65 5.73 16.99 -19.56
C ASN A 65 6.12 15.78 -20.44
N ILE A 66 5.52 14.63 -20.15
CA ILE A 66 5.77 13.39 -20.89
C ILE A 66 4.81 13.39 -22.08
N PRO A 67 5.29 13.36 -23.34
CA PRO A 67 4.40 13.23 -24.49
C PRO A 67 3.66 11.90 -24.38
N LEU A 68 2.33 11.97 -24.31
CA LEU A 68 1.48 10.79 -24.33
C LEU A 68 1.68 10.09 -25.67
N SER A 69 2.16 8.85 -25.65
CA SER A 69 2.20 8.03 -26.87
C SER A 69 0.79 7.58 -27.23
N ASP A 70 0.54 7.24 -28.49
CA ASP A 70 -0.78 6.78 -28.95
C ASP A 70 -1.27 5.53 -28.17
N GLU A 71 -0.35 4.73 -27.64
CA GLU A 71 -0.66 3.57 -26.79
C GLU A 71 -1.13 3.98 -25.37
N ASP A 72 -0.59 5.08 -24.82
CA ASP A 72 -1.01 5.61 -23.53
C ASP A 72 -2.43 6.18 -23.55
N MET A 73 -2.87 6.70 -24.70
CA MET A 73 -4.23 7.22 -24.87
C MET A 73 -5.27 6.08 -24.75
N GLN A 74 -4.99 4.91 -25.32
CA GLN A 74 -5.83 3.72 -25.20
C GLN A 74 -5.82 3.14 -23.78
N ASN A 75 -4.67 3.16 -23.10
CA ASN A 75 -4.58 2.74 -21.70
C ASN A 75 -5.33 3.71 -20.77
N SER A 76 -5.36 5.00 -21.07
CA SER A 76 -6.15 5.98 -20.31
C SER A 76 -7.65 5.74 -20.41
N GLU A 77 -8.15 5.35 -21.59
CA GLU A 77 -9.55 4.98 -21.81
C GLU A 77 -9.90 3.68 -21.08
N TYR A 78 -8.98 2.70 -21.10
CA TYR A 78 -9.08 1.48 -20.30
C TYR A 78 -9.16 1.81 -18.80
N VAL A 79 -8.19 2.53 -18.23
CA VAL A 79 -8.20 2.89 -16.80
C VAL A 79 -9.48 3.65 -16.42
N PHE A 80 -9.98 4.55 -17.28
CA PHE A 80 -11.23 5.27 -17.04
C PHE A 80 -12.46 4.34 -16.95
N ILE A 81 -12.57 3.30 -17.79
CA ILE A 81 -13.67 2.32 -17.70
C ILE A 81 -13.56 1.41 -16.46
N TYR A 82 -12.34 1.13 -15.96
CA TYR A 82 -12.14 0.32 -14.74
C TYR A 82 -12.27 1.11 -13.43
N LEU A 83 -12.20 2.45 -13.48
CA LEU A 83 -12.47 3.31 -12.32
C LEU A 83 -13.96 3.60 -12.08
N GLN A 84 -14.86 3.03 -12.91
CA GLN A 84 -16.29 3.11 -12.62
C GLN A 84 -16.56 2.53 -11.22
N PRO A 85 -17.29 3.25 -10.35
CA PRO A 85 -17.62 2.75 -9.03
C PRO A 85 -18.32 1.41 -9.17
N ALA A 86 -17.90 0.43 -8.36
CA ALA A 86 -18.50 -0.89 -8.35
C ALA A 86 -20.03 -0.74 -8.33
N PRO A 87 -20.77 -1.45 -9.21
CA PRO A 87 -22.22 -1.35 -9.23
C PRO A 87 -22.73 -1.63 -7.82
N ALA A 88 -23.58 -0.73 -7.31
CA ALA A 88 -24.10 -0.83 -5.96
C ALA A 88 -24.70 -2.23 -5.77
N GLN A 89 -24.04 -3.06 -4.97
CA GLN A 89 -24.54 -4.40 -4.70
C GLN A 89 -25.92 -4.26 -4.06
N PRO A 90 -26.95 -4.98 -4.55
CA PRO A 90 -28.25 -4.95 -3.93
C PRO A 90 -28.09 -5.36 -2.46
N THR A 91 -28.49 -4.46 -1.56
CA THR A 91 -28.43 -4.67 -0.12
C THR A 91 -29.20 -5.94 0.21
N GLN A 92 -28.50 -7.04 0.48
CA GLN A 92 -29.12 -8.21 1.07
C GLN A 92 -29.61 -7.78 2.45
N LYS A 93 -30.93 -7.73 2.63
CA LYS A 93 -31.54 -7.50 3.95
C LYS A 93 -30.96 -8.54 4.89
N SER A 94 -30.19 -8.08 5.87
CA SER A 94 -29.61 -8.90 6.93
C SER A 94 -30.74 -9.70 7.59
N VAL A 95 -30.86 -10.97 7.22
CA VAL A 95 -31.60 -11.94 8.04
C VAL A 95 -30.72 -12.16 9.27
N ARG A 96 -31.11 -11.56 10.39
CA ARG A 96 -30.41 -11.75 11.67
C ARG A 96 -30.43 -13.24 12.01
N PRO A 97 -29.28 -13.87 12.30
CA PRO A 97 -29.28 -15.24 12.80
C PRO A 97 -30.06 -15.30 14.12
N SER A 98 -31.02 -16.21 14.21
CA SER A 98 -31.73 -16.51 15.45
C SER A 98 -30.72 -16.96 16.51
N THR A 99 -30.56 -16.18 17.57
CA THR A 99 -29.70 -16.55 18.70
C THR A 99 -30.24 -17.84 19.33
N CYS A 100 -29.54 -18.97 19.18
CA CYS A 100 -29.81 -20.16 19.98
C CYS A 100 -29.61 -19.81 21.46
N ARG A 101 -30.71 -19.86 22.23
CA ARG A 101 -30.68 -19.80 23.70
C ARG A 101 -29.79 -20.93 24.21
N ARG A 102 -28.73 -20.61 24.94
CA ARG A 102 -28.01 -21.60 25.76
C ARG A 102 -28.97 -22.03 26.88
N GLY A 103 -29.38 -23.29 26.85
CA GLY A 103 -30.07 -23.93 27.96
C GLY A 103 -29.17 -23.94 29.19
N ASN A 104 -29.74 -23.57 30.33
CA ASN A 104 -29.11 -23.65 31.63
C ASN A 104 -29.11 -25.14 32.04
N VAL A 105 -27.93 -25.73 32.25
CA VAL A 105 -27.82 -27.06 32.86
C VAL A 105 -27.97 -26.86 34.36
N LYS A 106 -28.93 -27.58 34.95
CA LYS A 106 -29.20 -27.63 36.40
C LYS A 106 -28.16 -28.48 37.10
#